data_AF-A0A4U1W4S1-F1
#
_entry.id   AF-A0A4U1W4S1-F1
#
_cell.length_a   1.000
_cell.length_b   1.000
_cell.length_c   1.000
_cell.angle_alpha   90.00
_cell.angle_beta   90.00
_cell.angle_gamma   90.00
#
_symmetry.space_group_name_H-M   'P 1'
#
loop_
_entity.id
_entity.type
_entity.pdbx_description
1 polymer ?
#
loop_
_entity_poly.entity_id
_entity_poly.type
_entity_poly.pdbx_seq_one_letter_code
_entity_poly.pdbx_strand_id
1 'polypeptide(L)'
;MAYPRNPTQTFKPESDIVRAHQQAKNTLLSFITLSLIFAALLFSANTKASAVDDLNKRGQGEMSYLFWTLYSAEFYATPTNSERALKLEYYRAIDSKDLVDATEDQWNKLGYSNNSIQRWLKPLYAMWPNVEAGSTLTIRVAEDNVSRFYFDEQPIGVIQDKQFGEAFLAIWLSENTSEPGLRKQLLGLNK
;
A
#
# COMPACT_ATOMS: atom_id res chain seq x y z
N MET A 1 -14.86 4.69 -90.67
CA MET A 1 -14.59 4.38 -89.25
C MET A 1 -13.43 5.25 -88.81
N ALA A 2 -13.69 6.23 -87.95
CA ALA A 2 -12.73 7.23 -87.49
C ALA A 2 -12.57 7.10 -85.97
N TYR A 3 -11.33 7.11 -85.48
CA TYR A 3 -11.02 7.35 -84.07
C TYR A 3 -9.91 8.41 -83.97
N PRO A 4 -9.92 9.24 -82.90
CA PRO A 4 -9.61 10.66 -83.00
C PRO A 4 -8.29 11.08 -82.33
N ARG A 5 -7.95 12.35 -82.54
CA ARG A 5 -6.79 13.07 -82.01
C ARG A 5 -6.72 13.04 -80.47
N ASN A 6 -5.49 12.93 -79.95
CA ASN A 6 -5.18 13.08 -78.54
C ASN A 6 -5.22 14.58 -78.14
N PRO A 7 -5.93 14.97 -77.06
CA PRO A 7 -6.03 16.36 -76.64
C PRO A 7 -4.83 16.86 -75.83
N THR A 8 -4.59 18.15 -75.98
CA THR A 8 -3.64 19.06 -75.34
C THR A 8 -3.53 18.85 -73.82
N GLN A 9 -2.30 18.69 -73.32
CA GLN A 9 -2.01 18.76 -71.88
C GLN A 9 -2.16 20.21 -71.39
N THR A 10 -3.22 20.46 -70.63
CA THR A 10 -3.43 21.68 -69.86
C THR A 10 -2.43 21.72 -68.69
N PHE A 11 -1.54 22.71 -68.69
CA PHE A 11 -0.71 23.04 -67.53
C PHE A 11 -1.59 23.52 -66.38
N LYS A 12 -1.56 22.79 -65.27
CA LYS A 12 -2.23 23.14 -64.01
C LYS A 12 -1.45 24.27 -63.32
N PRO A 13 -2.09 25.36 -62.87
CA PRO A 13 -1.38 26.53 -62.35
C PRO A 13 -0.72 26.23 -61.01
N GLU A 14 0.50 26.75 -60.85
CA GLU A 14 1.40 26.62 -59.69
C GLU A 14 0.73 27.00 -58.35
N SER A 15 -0.34 27.80 -58.40
CA SER A 15 -1.17 28.17 -57.23
C SER A 15 -1.85 26.99 -56.53
N ASP A 16 -2.24 25.95 -57.29
CA ASP A 16 -2.90 24.77 -56.73
C ASP A 16 -1.91 23.87 -55.98
N ILE A 17 -0.65 23.84 -56.44
CA ILE A 17 0.44 23.07 -55.82
C ILE A 17 0.85 23.74 -54.50
N VAL A 18 0.94 25.08 -54.48
CA VAL A 18 1.26 25.86 -53.27
C VAL A 18 0.14 25.76 -52.22
N ARG A 19 -1.14 25.81 -52.63
CA ARG A 19 -2.27 25.62 -51.70
C ARG A 19 -2.34 24.20 -51.13
N ALA A 20 -2.10 23.17 -51.94
CA ALA A 20 -2.04 21.78 -51.47
C ALA A 20 -0.93 21.55 -50.44
N HIS A 21 0.26 22.13 -50.66
CA HIS A 21 1.38 22.02 -49.73
C HIS A 21 1.16 22.79 -48.41
N GLN A 22 0.46 23.94 -48.44
CA GLN A 22 0.17 24.70 -47.23
C GLN A 22 -0.98 24.08 -46.42
N GLN A 23 -1.99 23.53 -47.10
CA GLN A 23 -3.11 22.86 -46.46
C GLN A 23 -2.67 21.54 -45.80
N ALA A 24 -1.79 20.76 -46.45
CA ALA A 24 -1.22 19.55 -45.88
C ALA A 24 -0.38 19.83 -44.62
N LYS A 25 0.42 20.91 -44.62
CA LYS A 25 1.22 21.34 -43.44
C LYS A 25 0.34 21.77 -42.28
N ASN A 26 -0.74 22.51 -42.52
CA ASN A 26 -1.64 22.97 -41.48
C ASN A 26 -2.52 21.83 -40.92
N THR A 27 -2.92 20.85 -41.74
CA THR A 27 -3.61 19.65 -41.25
C THR A 27 -2.68 18.75 -40.44
N LEU A 28 -1.44 18.50 -40.91
CA LEU A 28 -0.45 17.68 -40.17
C LEU A 28 -0.07 18.30 -38.82
N LEU A 29 0.12 19.62 -38.75
CA LEU A 29 0.41 20.32 -37.50
C LEU A 29 -0.79 20.35 -36.53
N SER A 30 -2.03 20.38 -37.03
CA SER A 30 -3.23 20.35 -36.20
C SER A 30 -3.55 18.97 -35.62
N PHE A 31 -3.17 17.87 -36.28
CA PHE A 31 -3.32 16.52 -35.74
C PHE A 31 -2.23 16.14 -34.73
N ILE A 32 -1.02 16.69 -34.86
CA ILE A 32 0.09 16.41 -33.92
C ILE A 32 -0.10 17.17 -32.59
N THR A 33 -0.66 18.39 -32.62
CA THR A 33 -0.93 19.15 -31.39
C THR A 33 -2.15 18.65 -30.62
N LEU A 34 -3.16 18.07 -31.28
CA LEU A 34 -4.31 17.46 -30.60
C LEU A 34 -3.96 16.11 -29.96
N SER A 35 -3.03 15.35 -30.53
CA SER A 35 -2.59 14.05 -29.98
C SER A 35 -1.65 14.19 -28.76
N LEU A 36 -0.92 15.30 -28.63
CA LEU A 36 0.00 15.56 -27.51
C LEU A 36 -0.72 16.04 -26.23
N ILE A 37 -1.91 16.64 -26.34
CA ILE A 37 -2.72 17.03 -25.18
C ILE A 37 -3.48 15.82 -24.61
N PHE A 38 -3.80 14.81 -25.42
CA PHE A 38 -4.50 13.61 -24.96
C PHE A 38 -3.60 12.63 -24.18
N ALA A 39 -2.29 12.60 -24.45
CA ALA A 39 -1.34 11.72 -23.75
C ALA A 39 -1.01 12.17 -22.32
N ALA A 40 -1.22 13.45 -21.98
CA ALA A 40 -0.91 13.99 -20.65
C ALA A 40 -2.02 13.75 -19.60
N LEU A 41 -3.20 13.27 -20.00
CA LEU A 41 -4.35 13.07 -19.11
C LEU A 41 -4.48 11.64 -18.54
N LEU A 42 -3.58 10.72 -18.89
CA LEU A 42 -3.64 9.33 -18.44
C LEU A 42 -2.67 8.96 -17.30
N PHE A 43 -1.94 9.94 -16.74
CA PHE A 43 -1.28 9.75 -15.44
C PHE A 43 -2.29 9.95 -14.31
N SER A 44 -3.28 9.06 -14.21
CA SER A 44 -3.95 8.86 -12.94
C SER A 44 -2.94 8.18 -12.02
N ALA A 45 -2.31 8.96 -11.15
CA ALA A 45 -1.57 8.39 -10.03
C ALA A 45 -2.59 7.58 -9.23
N ASN A 46 -2.52 6.25 -9.34
CA ASN A 46 -3.26 5.36 -8.45
C ASN A 46 -2.61 5.48 -7.07
N THR A 47 -2.96 6.52 -6.33
CA THR A 47 -2.62 6.63 -4.91
C THR A 47 -3.41 5.54 -4.20
N LYS A 48 -2.74 4.45 -3.83
CA LYS A 48 -3.35 3.45 -2.95
C LYS A 48 -3.61 4.14 -1.60
N ALA A 49 -4.87 4.18 -1.18
CA ALA A 49 -5.22 4.65 0.15
C ALA A 49 -4.56 3.71 1.17
N SER A 50 -3.85 4.27 2.14
CA SER A 50 -3.24 3.47 3.20
C SER A 50 -4.24 3.19 4.32
N ALA A 51 -4.08 2.06 4.99
CA ALA A 51 -4.97 1.63 6.06
C ALA A 51 -5.01 2.57 7.28
N VAL A 52 -4.08 3.53 7.35
CA VAL A 52 -3.87 4.45 8.48
C VAL A 52 -4.00 5.93 8.11
N ASP A 53 -4.40 6.25 6.87
CA ASP A 53 -4.44 7.65 6.37
C ASP A 53 -5.37 8.57 7.19
N ASP A 54 -6.39 8.00 7.84
CA ASP A 54 -7.35 8.70 8.69
C ASP A 54 -6.96 8.73 10.18
N LEU A 55 -5.81 8.19 10.55
CA LEU A 55 -5.32 8.10 11.92
C LEU A 55 -4.10 9.00 12.16
N ASN A 56 -3.93 9.45 13.41
CA ASN A 56 -2.75 10.24 13.78
C ASN A 56 -1.61 9.33 14.24
N LYS A 57 -0.43 9.49 13.64
CA LYS A 57 0.78 8.81 14.09
C LYS A 57 1.15 9.27 15.50
N ARG A 58 1.31 8.33 16.42
CA ARG A 58 1.68 8.56 17.82
C ARG A 58 3.17 8.39 18.05
N GLY A 59 3.80 7.45 17.36
CA GLY A 59 5.23 7.17 17.47
C GLY A 59 5.68 6.11 16.48
N GLN A 60 6.99 5.93 16.40
CA GLN A 60 7.65 4.95 15.54
C GLN A 60 8.95 4.47 16.17
N GLY A 61 9.35 3.25 15.87
CA GLY A 61 10.61 2.68 16.33
C GLY A 61 11.01 1.45 15.51
N GLU A 62 12.14 0.85 15.85
CA GLU A 62 12.66 -0.33 15.16
C GLU A 62 12.83 -1.49 16.12
N MET A 63 12.51 -2.70 15.65
CA MET A 63 12.81 -3.93 16.35
C MET A 63 14.10 -4.53 15.82
N SER A 64 15.04 -4.77 16.72
CA SER A 64 16.32 -5.40 16.39
C SER A 64 16.49 -6.71 17.14
N TYR A 65 17.06 -7.71 16.46
CA TYR A 65 17.48 -8.96 17.09
C TYR A 65 18.96 -9.18 16.79
N LEU A 66 19.76 -9.33 17.86
CA LEU A 66 21.21 -9.32 17.80
C LEU A 66 21.73 -8.04 17.09
N PHE A 67 22.31 -8.19 15.90
CA PHE A 67 22.89 -7.10 15.09
C PHE A 67 22.04 -6.76 13.87
N TRP A 68 20.84 -7.32 13.76
CA TRP A 68 19.95 -7.12 12.62
C TRP A 68 18.68 -6.38 13.03
N THR A 69 18.32 -5.33 12.30
CA THR A 69 16.97 -4.75 12.35
C THR A 69 16.01 -5.63 11.56
N LEU A 70 14.93 -6.08 12.22
CA LEU A 70 13.92 -6.96 11.63
C LEU A 70 12.81 -6.19 10.93
N TYR A 71 12.29 -5.15 11.58
CA TYR A 71 11.22 -4.30 11.05
C TYR A 71 11.23 -2.92 11.73
N SER A 72 10.64 -1.92 11.05
CA SER A 72 10.12 -0.74 11.73
C SER A 72 8.66 -0.94 12.14
N ALA A 73 8.27 -0.32 13.23
CA ALA A 73 6.91 -0.31 13.73
C ALA A 73 6.44 1.13 13.89
N GLU A 74 5.20 1.38 13.51
CA GLU A 74 4.55 2.67 13.60
C GLU A 74 3.18 2.52 14.25
N PHE A 75 2.92 3.31 15.29
CA PHE A 75 1.66 3.27 16.02
C PHE A 75 0.81 4.50 15.71
N TYR A 76 -0.46 4.26 15.40
CA TYR A 76 -1.44 5.26 15.03
C TYR A 76 -2.69 5.14 15.89
N ALA A 77 -3.33 6.27 16.18
CA ALA A 77 -4.61 6.28 16.89
C ALA A 77 -5.43 7.55 16.62
N THR A 78 -6.75 7.45 16.77
CA THR A 78 -7.62 8.63 16.92
C THR A 78 -7.27 9.38 18.22
N PRO A 79 -7.62 10.68 18.37
CA PRO A 79 -7.36 11.43 19.60
C PRO A 79 -7.92 10.76 20.86
N THR A 80 -9.08 10.10 20.73
CA THR A 80 -9.79 9.36 21.78
C THR A 80 -9.25 7.94 22.01
N ASN A 81 -8.30 7.47 21.18
CA ASN A 81 -7.82 6.09 21.13
C ASN A 81 -8.92 5.03 20.85
N SER A 82 -10.08 5.45 20.33
CA SER A 82 -11.18 4.54 19.96
C SER A 82 -10.82 3.65 18.77
N GLU A 83 -10.03 4.17 17.83
CA GLU A 83 -9.43 3.40 16.75
C GLU A 83 -7.92 3.49 16.83
N ARG A 84 -7.28 2.36 16.58
CA ARG A 84 -5.82 2.21 16.67
C ARG A 84 -5.32 1.36 15.52
N ALA A 85 -4.11 1.64 15.08
CA ALA A 85 -3.43 0.79 14.12
C ALA A 85 -1.96 0.64 14.45
N LEU A 86 -1.41 -0.52 14.11
CA LEU A 86 0.02 -0.78 14.14
C LEU A 86 0.44 -1.23 12.75
N LYS A 87 1.38 -0.51 12.16
CA LYS A 87 1.98 -0.82 10.86
C LYS A 87 3.40 -1.31 11.09
N LEU A 88 3.72 -2.46 10.51
CA LEU A 88 5.06 -3.05 10.50
C LEU A 88 5.59 -3.04 9.07
N GLU A 89 6.83 -2.58 8.87
CA GLU A 89 7.56 -2.70 7.61
C GLU A 89 8.77 -3.60 7.82
N TYR A 90 8.77 -4.76 7.15
CA TYR A 90 9.80 -5.78 7.33
C TYR A 90 11.03 -5.47 6.50
N TYR A 91 12.21 -5.66 7.06
CA TYR A 91 13.49 -5.43 6.37
C TYR A 91 14.15 -6.73 5.91
N ARG A 92 13.48 -7.87 6.10
CA ARG A 92 13.96 -9.22 5.84
C ARG A 92 12.80 -10.12 5.43
N ALA A 93 13.13 -11.19 4.71
CA ALA A 93 12.17 -12.25 4.45
C ALA A 93 11.92 -13.08 5.71
N ILE A 94 10.65 -13.37 6.01
CA ILE A 94 10.24 -14.24 7.12
C ILE A 94 9.04 -15.08 6.65
N ASP A 95 9.10 -16.38 6.90
CA ASP A 95 7.99 -17.28 6.59
C ASP A 95 6.78 -16.98 7.47
N SER A 96 5.58 -17.12 6.91
CA SER A 96 4.33 -16.83 7.63
C SER A 96 4.20 -17.67 8.90
N LYS A 97 4.68 -18.92 8.86
CA LYS A 97 4.70 -19.80 10.02
C LYS A 97 5.55 -19.21 11.15
N ASP A 98 6.75 -18.73 10.83
CA ASP A 98 7.66 -18.14 11.82
C ASP A 98 7.08 -16.84 12.41
N LEU A 99 6.35 -16.04 11.61
CA LEU A 99 5.63 -14.86 12.11
C LEU A 99 4.55 -15.24 13.13
N VAL A 100 3.76 -16.28 12.82
CA VAL A 100 2.67 -16.74 13.70
C VAL A 100 3.24 -17.39 14.97
N ASP A 101 4.28 -18.22 14.85
CA ASP A 101 4.99 -18.83 15.99
C ASP A 101 5.58 -17.76 16.92
N ALA A 102 6.26 -16.74 16.36
CA ALA A 102 6.79 -15.63 17.15
C ALA A 102 5.67 -14.84 17.85
N THR A 103 4.51 -14.69 17.22
CA THR A 103 3.33 -14.06 17.84
C THR A 103 2.79 -14.88 19.01
N GLU A 104 2.71 -16.22 18.85
CA GLU A 104 2.36 -17.15 19.93
C GLU A 104 3.32 -17.00 21.13
N ASP A 105 4.63 -16.99 20.88
CA ASP A 105 5.65 -16.82 21.90
C ASP A 105 5.49 -15.52 22.69
N GLN A 106 5.16 -14.41 22.00
CA GLN A 106 4.92 -13.13 22.66
C GLN A 106 3.67 -13.17 23.54
N TRP A 107 2.58 -13.80 23.09
CA TRP A 107 1.39 -13.95 23.93
C TRP A 107 1.61 -14.87 25.14
N ASN A 108 2.41 -15.92 24.98
CA ASN A 108 2.82 -16.77 26.10
C ASN A 108 3.61 -15.96 27.14
N LYS A 109 4.57 -15.13 26.70
CA LYS A 109 5.34 -14.23 27.60
C LYS A 109 4.45 -13.20 28.31
N LEU A 110 3.41 -12.72 27.63
CA LEU A 110 2.42 -11.80 28.21
C LEU A 110 1.39 -12.49 29.13
N GLY A 111 1.40 -13.82 29.20
CA GLY A 111 0.54 -14.59 30.09
C GLY A 111 -0.90 -14.77 29.60
N TYR A 112 -1.16 -14.66 28.30
CA TYR A 112 -2.48 -14.99 27.75
C TYR A 112 -2.78 -16.49 27.89
N SER A 113 -4.06 -16.83 28.04
CA SER A 113 -4.47 -18.23 28.19
C SER A 113 -4.22 -19.02 26.90
N ASN A 114 -3.79 -20.27 27.02
CA ASN A 114 -3.61 -21.14 25.85
C ASN A 114 -4.90 -21.28 25.02
N ASN A 115 -6.08 -21.27 25.66
CA ASN A 115 -7.35 -21.33 24.92
C ASN A 115 -7.56 -20.11 24.00
N SER A 116 -7.24 -18.91 24.49
CA SER A 116 -7.31 -17.68 23.70
C SER A 116 -6.28 -17.70 22.57
N ILE A 117 -5.03 -18.04 22.91
CA ILE A 117 -3.93 -18.11 21.94
C ILE A 117 -4.29 -19.04 20.77
N GLN A 118 -4.63 -20.30 21.05
CA GLN A 118 -4.95 -21.27 19.98
C GLN A 118 -6.13 -20.84 19.09
N ARG A 119 -7.11 -20.15 19.68
CA ARG A 119 -8.24 -19.60 18.93
C ARG A 119 -7.80 -18.48 17.98
N TRP A 120 -6.87 -17.64 18.41
CA TRP A 120 -6.36 -16.51 17.65
C TRP A 120 -5.31 -16.90 16.61
N LEU A 121 -4.51 -17.94 16.84
CA LEU A 121 -3.52 -18.41 15.87
C LEU A 121 -4.15 -18.99 14.61
N LYS A 122 -5.29 -19.68 14.73
CA LYS A 122 -5.97 -20.30 13.58
C LYS A 122 -6.25 -19.31 12.42
N PRO A 123 -6.89 -18.15 12.64
CA PRO A 123 -7.08 -17.17 11.57
C PRO A 123 -5.76 -16.53 11.10
N LEU A 124 -4.75 -16.38 11.97
CA LEU A 124 -3.45 -15.84 11.55
C LEU A 124 -2.74 -16.77 10.55
N TYR A 125 -2.66 -18.07 10.86
CA TYR A 125 -2.11 -19.08 9.94
C TYR A 125 -2.83 -19.15 8.60
N ALA A 126 -4.13 -18.86 8.58
CA ALA A 126 -4.93 -18.90 7.36
C ALA A 126 -4.75 -17.65 6.49
N MET A 127 -4.43 -16.49 7.08
CA MET A 127 -4.45 -15.20 6.36
C MET A 127 -3.07 -14.63 6.08
N TRP A 128 -2.07 -14.85 6.95
CA TRP A 128 -0.79 -14.18 6.83
C TRP A 128 0.06 -14.80 5.72
N PRO A 129 0.54 -14.01 4.74
CA PRO A 129 1.50 -14.48 3.75
C PRO A 129 2.92 -14.47 4.34
N ASN A 130 3.86 -15.06 3.59
CA ASN A 130 5.27 -14.76 3.82
C ASN A 130 5.51 -13.26 3.60
N VAL A 131 6.44 -12.69 4.37
CA VAL A 131 6.88 -11.30 4.19
C VAL A 131 8.24 -11.30 3.54
N GLU A 132 8.49 -10.31 2.70
CA GLU A 132 9.79 -10.03 2.10
C GLU A 132 10.33 -8.70 2.64
N ALA A 133 11.58 -8.37 2.32
CA ALA A 133 12.08 -7.03 2.60
C ALA A 133 11.26 -5.96 1.84
N GLY A 134 10.73 -4.99 2.57
CA GLY A 134 9.81 -3.95 2.09
C GLY A 134 8.34 -4.31 2.23
N SER A 135 8.00 -5.55 2.59
CA SER A 135 6.60 -5.91 2.86
C SER A 135 6.06 -5.18 4.08
N THR A 136 4.78 -4.82 4.02
CA THR A 136 4.08 -4.17 5.13
C THR A 136 2.94 -5.02 5.64
N LEU A 137 2.84 -5.15 6.96
CA LEU A 137 1.70 -5.76 7.64
C LEU A 137 1.09 -4.75 8.61
N THR A 138 -0.17 -4.42 8.40
CA THR A 138 -0.90 -3.45 9.21
C THR A 138 -2.10 -4.12 9.86
N ILE A 139 -2.25 -3.94 11.16
CA ILE A 139 -3.50 -4.23 11.88
C ILE A 139 -4.21 -2.91 12.20
N ARG A 140 -5.52 -2.84 11.93
CA ARG A 140 -6.40 -1.77 12.41
C ARG A 140 -7.45 -2.37 13.35
N VAL A 141 -7.54 -1.84 14.56
CA VAL A 141 -8.56 -2.15 15.56
C VAL A 141 -9.57 -1.00 15.52
N ALA A 142 -10.77 -1.31 15.03
CA ALA A 142 -11.86 -0.34 14.94
C ALA A 142 -12.54 -0.12 16.30
N GLU A 143 -13.43 0.88 16.37
CA GLU A 143 -14.13 1.26 17.60
C GLU A 143 -15.00 0.12 18.19
N ASP A 144 -15.48 -0.79 17.34
CA ASP A 144 -16.21 -1.99 17.76
C ASP A 144 -15.30 -3.14 18.27
N ASN A 145 -13.99 -2.90 18.32
CA ASN A 145 -12.90 -3.83 18.60
C ASN A 145 -12.71 -4.95 17.56
N VAL A 146 -13.30 -4.81 16.35
CA VAL A 146 -13.01 -5.70 15.24
C VAL A 146 -11.65 -5.36 14.64
N SER A 147 -10.84 -6.39 14.44
CA SER A 147 -9.48 -6.24 13.88
C SER A 147 -9.46 -6.57 12.40
N ARG A 148 -8.88 -5.69 11.59
CA ARG A 148 -8.68 -5.86 10.15
C ARG A 148 -7.20 -5.85 9.83
N PHE A 149 -6.75 -6.82 9.04
CA PHE A 149 -5.37 -6.90 8.58
C PHE A 149 -5.24 -6.47 7.12
N TYR A 150 -4.12 -5.81 6.85
CA TYR A 150 -3.73 -5.37 5.51
C TYR A 150 -2.28 -5.81 5.25
N PHE A 151 -2.03 -6.39 4.08
CA PHE A 151 -0.70 -6.69 3.56
C PHE A 151 -0.45 -5.84 2.32
N ASP A 152 0.60 -5.03 2.32
CA ASP A 152 0.90 -4.09 1.23
C ASP A 152 -0.31 -3.23 0.84
N GLU A 153 -0.96 -2.71 1.88
CA GLU A 153 -2.18 -1.90 1.85
C GLU A 153 -3.42 -2.64 1.28
N GLN A 154 -3.35 -3.95 1.03
CA GLN A 154 -4.49 -4.77 0.60
C GLN A 154 -5.11 -5.51 1.79
N PRO A 155 -6.43 -5.48 1.97
CA PRO A 155 -7.08 -6.22 3.05
C PRO A 155 -6.92 -7.73 2.87
N ILE A 156 -6.42 -8.42 3.89
CA ILE A 156 -6.17 -9.87 3.87
C ILE A 156 -7.07 -10.66 4.83
N GLY A 157 -7.72 -10.02 5.79
CA GLY A 157 -8.57 -10.72 6.73
C GLY A 157 -9.15 -9.85 7.84
N VAL A 158 -10.12 -10.42 8.54
CA VAL A 158 -10.84 -9.80 9.65
C VAL A 158 -10.98 -10.81 10.78
N ILE A 159 -10.73 -10.36 12.02
CA ILE A 159 -10.97 -11.14 13.23
C ILE A 159 -12.03 -10.42 14.08
N GLN A 160 -13.14 -11.11 14.32
CA GLN A 160 -14.31 -10.58 15.05
C GLN A 160 -14.19 -10.71 16.57
N ASP A 161 -13.23 -11.49 17.08
CA ASP A 161 -13.01 -11.62 18.51
C ASP A 161 -12.54 -10.28 19.09
N LYS A 162 -13.39 -9.64 19.89
CA LYS A 162 -13.15 -8.31 20.45
C LYS A 162 -11.95 -8.23 21.40
N GLN A 163 -11.47 -9.37 21.90
CA GLN A 163 -10.27 -9.42 22.74
C GLN A 163 -8.98 -9.48 21.92
N PHE A 164 -9.07 -9.90 20.66
CA PHE A 164 -7.91 -10.13 19.80
C PHE A 164 -7.11 -8.85 19.56
N GLY A 165 -7.78 -7.76 19.16
CA GLY A 165 -7.11 -6.53 18.75
C GLY A 165 -6.23 -5.95 19.86
N GLU A 166 -6.77 -5.92 21.08
CA GLU A 166 -6.01 -5.52 22.27
C GLU A 166 -4.84 -6.47 22.56
N ALA A 167 -5.08 -7.78 22.50
CA ALA A 167 -4.04 -8.77 22.76
C ALA A 167 -2.90 -8.69 21.73
N PHE A 168 -3.24 -8.44 20.47
CA PHE A 168 -2.25 -8.28 19.41
C PHE A 168 -1.42 -7.01 19.63
N LEU A 169 -2.07 -5.86 19.83
CA LEU A 169 -1.38 -4.59 20.11
C LEU A 169 -0.53 -4.65 21.39
N ALA A 170 -0.96 -5.44 22.39
CA ALA A 170 -0.25 -5.61 23.65
C ALA A 170 1.17 -6.17 23.47
N ILE A 171 1.47 -6.91 22.40
CA ILE A 171 2.84 -7.39 22.09
C ILE A 171 3.83 -6.23 22.07
N TRP A 172 3.44 -5.06 21.57
CA TRP A 172 4.28 -3.87 21.49
C TRP A 172 3.95 -2.82 22.56
N LEU A 173 2.70 -2.71 22.97
CA LEU A 173 2.21 -1.58 23.77
C LEU A 173 1.99 -1.90 25.26
N SER A 174 1.95 -3.18 25.64
CA SER A 174 1.81 -3.58 27.04
C SER A 174 3.00 -3.12 27.88
N GLU A 175 2.77 -2.78 29.14
CA GLU A 175 3.87 -2.53 30.08
C GLU A 175 4.75 -3.76 30.31
N ASN A 176 4.21 -4.96 30.06
CA ASN A 176 4.91 -6.25 30.17
C ASN A 176 5.48 -6.74 28.83
N THR A 177 5.56 -5.88 27.81
CA THR A 177 6.18 -6.25 26.52
C THR A 177 7.63 -6.71 26.73
N SER A 178 8.09 -7.62 25.86
CA SER A 178 9.50 -7.98 25.79
C SER A 178 10.39 -6.85 25.27
N GLU A 179 9.81 -5.82 24.64
CA GLU A 179 10.53 -4.72 23.98
C GLU A 179 10.20 -3.33 24.57
N PRO A 180 10.57 -3.05 25.83
CA PRO A 180 10.19 -1.81 26.52
C PRO A 180 10.77 -0.54 25.87
N GLY A 181 11.92 -0.64 25.19
CA GLY A 181 12.50 0.48 24.44
C GLY A 181 11.65 0.87 23.24
N LEU A 182 11.28 -0.13 22.42
CA LEU A 182 10.39 0.04 21.28
C LEU A 182 9.02 0.58 21.72
N ARG A 183 8.47 0.07 22.82
CA ARG A 183 7.22 0.60 23.39
C ARG A 183 7.29 2.10 23.64
N LYS A 184 8.36 2.59 24.28
CA LYS A 184 8.49 4.02 24.56
C LYS A 184 8.56 4.85 23.28
N GLN A 185 9.22 4.33 22.24
CA GLN A 185 9.27 4.96 20.92
C GLN A 185 7.88 5.05 20.29
N LEU A 186 7.12 3.94 20.29
CA LEU A 186 5.76 3.87 19.75
C LEU A 186 4.75 4.75 20.48
N LEU A 187 4.89 4.87 21.80
CA LEU A 187 4.04 5.72 22.64
C LEU A 187 4.50 7.18 22.70
N GLY A 188 5.58 7.56 22.01
CA GLY A 188 6.12 8.92 22.03
C GLY A 188 6.64 9.36 23.42
N LEU A 189 7.05 8.39 24.25
CA LEU A 189 7.53 8.61 25.62
C LEU A 189 9.03 8.95 25.70
N ASN A 190 9.75 8.83 24.59
CA ASN A 190 11.14 9.26 24.49
C ASN A 190 11.15 10.75 24.13
N LYS A 191 11.25 11.60 25.15
CA LYS A 191 11.57 13.03 25.01
C LYS A 191 13.00 13.29 25.44
#